data_AF-A0A1B6VKL1-F1
#
_entry.id   AF-A0A1B6VKL1-F1
#
_cell.length_a   1.000
_cell.length_b   1.000
_cell.length_c   1.000
_cell.angle_alpha   90.00
_cell.angle_beta   90.00
_cell.angle_gamma   90.00
#
_symmetry.space_group_name_H-M   'P 1'
#
loop_
_entity.id
_entity.type
_entity.pdbx_description
1 polymer ?
#
loop_
_entity_poly.entity_id
_entity_poly.type
_entity_poly.pdbx_seq_one_letter_code
_entity_poly.pdbx_strand_id
1 'polypeptide(L)'
;MSILDNIQIRFSPLSNRVVLARFGRSETEALETRDATNEFLQAFVAYSFDGKIPEKGAAVEVKFGGGDEQFTVRIERAGDPA
;
A
#
# COMPACT_ATOMS: atom_id res chain seq x y z
N MET A 1 -13.36 -16.57 13.97
CA MET A 1 -12.46 -15.86 13.05
C MET A 1 -13.14 -15.81 11.70
N SER A 2 -13.44 -14.62 11.22
CA SER A 2 -13.92 -14.46 9.85
C SER A 2 -12.77 -14.81 8.89
N ILE A 3 -13.10 -15.25 7.68
CA ILE A 3 -12.07 -15.54 6.65
C ILE A 3 -11.20 -14.31 6.37
N LEU A 4 -11.73 -13.10 6.58
CA LEU A 4 -11.03 -11.83 6.36
C LEU A 4 -9.97 -11.56 7.43
N ASP A 5 -10.13 -12.07 8.65
CA ASP A 5 -9.21 -11.82 9.78
C ASP A 5 -7.79 -12.35 9.47
N ASN A 6 -7.69 -13.32 8.56
CA ASN A 6 -6.45 -13.99 8.19
C ASN A 6 -5.81 -13.45 6.90
N ILE A 7 -6.38 -12.40 6.28
CA ILE A 7 -5.84 -11.80 5.05
C ILE A 7 -5.14 -10.49 5.42
N GLN A 8 -3.85 -10.38 5.10
CA GLN A 8 -3.04 -9.22 5.49
C GLN A 8 -2.20 -8.71 4.32
N ILE A 9 -2.02 -7.39 4.27
CA ILE A 9 -1.04 -6.74 3.40
C ILE A 9 0.33 -6.84 4.08
N ARG A 10 1.33 -7.38 3.38
CA ARG A 10 2.69 -7.55 3.90
C ARG A 10 3.73 -7.10 2.87
N PHE A 11 4.90 -6.71 3.36
CA PHE A 11 6.09 -6.56 2.53
C PHE A 11 6.86 -7.88 2.48
N SER A 12 7.12 -8.38 1.27
CA SER A 12 7.94 -9.58 1.05
C SER A 12 9.39 -9.16 0.76
N PRO A 13 10.35 -9.43 1.67
CA PRO A 13 11.74 -9.04 1.47
C PRO A 13 12.43 -9.86 0.37
N LEU A 14 11.97 -11.08 0.10
CA LEU A 14 12.56 -11.95 -0.92
C LEU A 14 12.30 -11.45 -2.34
N SER A 15 11.08 -10.93 -2.59
CA SER A 15 10.66 -10.45 -3.90
C SER A 15 10.63 -8.92 -4.01
N ASN A 16 10.89 -8.22 -2.90
CA ASN A 16 10.80 -6.76 -2.77
C ASN A 16 9.45 -6.21 -3.26
N ARG A 17 8.35 -6.84 -2.82
CA ARG A 17 6.97 -6.53 -3.28
C ARG A 17 6.00 -6.45 -2.12
N VAL A 18 4.90 -5.73 -2.33
CA VAL A 18 3.74 -5.78 -1.43
C VAL A 18 2.87 -6.95 -1.85
N VAL A 19 2.53 -7.80 -0.90
CA VAL A 19 1.73 -9.00 -1.13
C VAL A 19 0.47 -8.99 -0.29
N LEU A 20 -0.58 -9.58 -0.82
CA LEU A 20 -1.73 -10.00 -0.05
C LEU A 20 -1.48 -11.45 0.38
N ALA A 21 -1.30 -11.65 1.69
CA ALA A 21 -0.99 -12.95 2.27
C ALA A 21 -2.20 -13.47 3.04
N ARG A 22 -2.56 -14.74 2.81
CA ARG A 22 -3.57 -15.45 3.59
C ARG A 22 -2.89 -16.41 4.55
N PHE A 23 -3.19 -16.25 5.83
CA PHE A 23 -2.64 -17.07 6.90
C PHE A 23 -3.58 -18.20 7.29
N GLY A 24 -2.99 -19.35 7.61
CA GLY A 24 -3.70 -20.54 8.07
C GLY A 24 -3.85 -20.53 9.59
N ARG A 25 -3.37 -21.61 10.21
CA ARG A 25 -3.19 -21.69 11.67
C ARG A 25 -1.87 -21.08 12.14
N SER A 26 -0.90 -20.93 11.24
CA SER A 26 0.37 -20.25 11.49
C SER A 26 0.22 -18.76 11.21
N GLU A 27 0.69 -17.93 12.14
CA GLU A 27 0.71 -16.46 12.00
C GLU A 27 1.93 -15.96 11.19
N THR A 28 2.91 -16.84 10.97
CA THR A 28 4.18 -16.49 10.32
C THR A 28 4.31 -17.08 8.92
N GLU A 29 3.63 -18.21 8.65
CA GLU A 29 3.67 -18.88 7.35
C GLU A 29 2.37 -18.64 6.60
N ALA A 30 2.45 -17.87 5.52
CA ALA A 30 1.33 -17.65 4.61
C ALA A 30 1.07 -18.92 3.80
N LEU A 31 -0.21 -19.33 3.72
CA LEU A 31 -0.65 -20.43 2.87
C LEU A 31 -0.68 -20.02 1.39
N GLU A 32 -0.97 -18.75 1.14
CA GLU A 32 -1.08 -18.18 -0.18
C GLU A 32 -0.57 -16.74 -0.16
N THR A 33 0.20 -16.38 -1.18
CA THR A 33 0.68 -15.02 -1.40
C THR A 33 0.39 -14.61 -2.83
N ARG A 34 -0.26 -13.46 -3.00
CA ARG A 34 -0.48 -12.82 -4.29
C ARG A 34 0.25 -11.49 -4.31
N ASP A 35 0.95 -11.20 -5.41
CA ASP A 35 1.46 -9.84 -5.64
C ASP A 35 0.27 -8.87 -5.66
N ALA A 36 0.36 -7.82 -4.85
CA ALA A 36 -0.66 -6.78 -4.72
C ALA A 36 -0.03 -5.39 -4.79
N THR A 37 1.20 -5.28 -5.32
CA THR A 37 1.96 -4.03 -5.34
C THR A 37 1.24 -2.94 -6.10
N ASN A 38 0.72 -3.26 -7.28
CA ASN A 38 0.01 -2.27 -8.10
C ASN A 38 -1.30 -1.82 -7.44
N GLU A 39 -2.10 -2.77 -6.92
CA GLU A 39 -3.37 -2.46 -6.25
C GLU A 39 -3.15 -1.67 -4.97
N PHE A 40 -2.11 -1.98 -4.19
CA PHE A 40 -1.71 -1.22 -3.02
C PHE A 40 -1.39 0.23 -3.39
N LEU A 41 -0.57 0.45 -4.41
CA LEU A 41 -0.19 1.80 -4.86
C LEU A 41 -1.41 2.58 -5.39
N GLN A 42 -2.28 1.94 -6.16
CA GLN A 42 -3.51 2.57 -6.65
C GLN A 42 -4.44 2.97 -5.50
N ALA A 43 -4.63 2.10 -4.51
CA ALA A 43 -5.44 2.39 -3.33
C ALA A 43 -4.82 3.53 -2.49
N PHE A 44 -3.49 3.54 -2.35
CA PHE A 44 -2.79 4.60 -1.63
C PHE A 44 -2.92 5.96 -2.34
N VAL A 45 -2.81 5.99 -3.67
CA VAL A 45 -3.07 7.21 -4.46
C VAL A 45 -4.52 7.66 -4.29
N ALA A 46 -5.49 6.75 -4.42
CA ALA A 46 -6.90 7.09 -4.22
C ALA A 46 -7.15 7.65 -2.82
N TYR A 47 -6.59 7.05 -1.77
CA TYR A 47 -6.64 7.58 -0.41
C TYR A 47 -6.04 8.99 -0.31
N SER A 48 -4.88 9.22 -0.92
CA SER A 48 -4.14 10.48 -0.81
C SER A 48 -4.84 11.66 -1.49
N PHE A 49 -5.74 11.39 -2.43
CA PHE A 49 -6.48 12.41 -3.18
C PHE A 49 -8.01 12.31 -2.97
N ASP A 50 -8.46 11.75 -1.85
CA ASP A 50 -9.89 11.62 -1.48
C ASP A 50 -10.75 10.96 -2.58
N GLY A 51 -10.20 9.95 -3.26
CA GLY A 51 -10.85 9.22 -4.35
C GLY A 51 -10.96 10.00 -5.66
N LYS A 52 -10.39 11.21 -5.74
CA LYS A 52 -10.40 12.05 -6.94
C LYS A 52 -9.17 11.80 -7.79
N ILE A 53 -9.30 12.04 -9.09
CA ILE A 53 -8.15 12.11 -9.98
C ILE A 53 -7.54 13.52 -9.84
N PRO A 54 -6.33 13.67 -9.27
CA PRO A 54 -5.69 14.99 -9.11
C PRO A 54 -5.36 15.62 -10.45
N GLU A 55 -5.22 16.94 -10.54
CA GLU A 55 -4.72 17.60 -11.75
C GLU A 55 -3.27 17.18 -12.05
N LYS A 56 -2.83 17.31 -13.31
CA LYS A 56 -1.44 17.03 -13.68
C LYS A 56 -0.50 17.99 -12.94
N GLY A 57 0.57 17.47 -12.33
CA GLY A 57 1.49 18.24 -11.50
C GLY A 57 0.97 18.57 -10.10
N ALA A 58 -0.28 18.23 -9.76
CA ALA A 58 -0.76 18.36 -8.40
C ALA A 58 -0.06 17.34 -7.48
N ALA A 59 0.35 17.80 -6.30
CA ALA A 59 1.04 17.01 -5.31
C ALA A 59 0.34 17.08 -3.95
N VAL A 60 0.44 16.00 -3.19
CA VAL A 60 -0.04 15.90 -1.82
C VAL A 60 1.05 15.30 -0.93
N GLU A 61 1.08 15.73 0.32
CA GLU A 61 1.94 15.16 1.35
C GLU A 61 1.09 14.37 2.34
N VAL A 62 1.42 13.10 2.50
CA VAL A 62 0.79 12.19 3.48
C VAL A 62 1.78 11.97 4.60
N LYS A 63 1.33 12.20 5.84
CA LYS A 63 2.08 11.91 7.06
C LYS A 63 1.49 10.69 7.73
N PHE A 64 2.33 9.74 8.11
CA PHE A 64 1.91 8.51 8.78
C PHE A 64 2.98 8.03 9.76
N GLY A 65 2.63 6.99 10.53
CA GLY A 65 3.46 6.49 11.62
C GLY A 65 3.03 7.06 12.97
N GLY A 66 3.84 6.83 14.00
CA GLY A 66 3.53 7.22 15.37
C GLY A 66 4.75 7.14 16.28
N GLY A 67 4.76 7.93 17.36
CA GLY A 67 5.92 8.03 18.25
C GLY A 67 7.14 8.58 17.50
N ASP A 68 8.26 7.88 17.62
CA ASP A 68 9.55 8.23 17.00
C ASP A 68 9.66 7.78 15.54
N GLU A 69 8.71 6.97 15.04
CA GLU A 69 8.68 6.49 13.67
C GLU A 69 7.63 7.25 12.86
N GLN A 70 7.96 8.49 12.48
CA GLN A 70 7.10 9.34 11.65
C GLN A 70 7.69 9.50 10.25
N PHE A 71 6.83 9.37 9.25
CA PHE A 71 7.22 9.41 7.85
C PHE A 71 6.37 10.45 7.11
N THR A 72 6.98 11.09 6.11
CA THR A 72 6.28 11.96 5.16
C THR A 72 6.52 11.42 3.76
N VAL A 73 5.43 11.19 3.01
CA VAL A 73 5.48 10.80 1.61
C VAL A 73 4.84 11.89 0.78
N ARG A 74 5.56 12.33 -0.25
CA ARG A 74 5.04 13.24 -1.27
C ARG A 74 4.66 12.42 -2.50
N ILE A 75 3.41 12.56 -2.94
CA ILE A 75 2.90 11.95 -4.18
C ILE A 75 2.54 13.06 -5.13
N GLU A 76 3.02 12.98 -6.36
CA GLU A 76 2.73 13.93 -7.42
C GLU A 76 2.16 13.20 -8.63
N ARG A 77 1.07 13.72 -9.20
CA ARG A 77 0.60 13.22 -10.49
C ARG A 77 1.57 13.69 -11.56
N ALA A 78 2.14 12.74 -12.29
CA ALA A 78 3.00 13.03 -13.44
C ALA A 78 2.36 14.09 -14.35
N GLY A 79 3.15 15.10 -14.69
CA GLY A 79 2.82 16.11 -15.69
C GLY A 79 2.76 15.51 -17.10
N ASP A 80 2.51 16.35 -18.09
CA ASP A 80 2.76 15.95 -19.46
C ASP A 80 4.27 15.70 -19.64
N PRO A 81 4.68 14.56 -20.20
CA PRO A 81 6.08 14.35 -20.55
C PRO A 81 6.51 15.47 -21.50
N ALA A 82 7.62 16.12 -21.18
CA ALA A 82 8.22 17.18 -21.97
C ALA A 82 8.63 16.72 -23.37
#